data_AF-A0A537MCI0-F1
#
_entry.id   AF-A0A537MCI0-F1
#
_cell.length_a   1.000
_cell.length_b   1.000
_cell.length_c   1.000
_cell.angle_alpha   90.00
_cell.angle_beta   90.00
_cell.angle_gamma   90.00
#
_symmetry.space_group_name_H-M   'P 1'
#
loop_
_entity.id
_entity.type
_entity.pdbx_description
1 polymer ?
#
loop_
_entity_poly.entity_id
_entity_poly.type
_entity_poly.pdbx_seq_one_letter_code
_entity_poly.pdbx_strand_id
1 'polypeptide(L)' 'MDKVECVVIGAGVIGLAVARRLAQAGREVIVLEAAEGIGTVTSSR' A
#
# COMPACT_ATOMS: atom_id res chain seq x y z
N MET A 1 -3.56 -15.82 15.87
CA MET A 1 -3.09 -15.44 14.53
C MET A 1 -3.92 -14.28 14.09
N ASP A 2 -3.33 -13.09 14.08
CA ASP A 2 -4.02 -11.87 13.67
C ASP A 2 -4.31 -11.94 12.17
N LYS A 3 -5.52 -11.54 11.78
CA LYS A 3 -5.98 -11.54 10.39
C LYS A 3 -6.09 -10.10 9.94
N VAL A 4 -5.62 -9.84 8.73
CA VAL A 4 -5.72 -8.54 8.07
C VAL A 4 -6.62 -8.70 6.86
N GLU A 5 -7.43 -7.69 6.56
CA GLU A 5 -8.40 -7.78 5.47
C GLU A 5 -7.74 -7.68 4.09
N CYS A 6 -6.70 -6.85 3.95
CA CYS A 6 -5.99 -6.67 2.69
C CYS A 6 -4.50 -6.33 2.89
N VAL A 7 -3.66 -6.92 2.04
CA VAL A 7 -2.24 -6.57 1.92
C VAL A 7 -1.95 -6.10 0.50
N VAL A 8 -1.33 -4.93 0.37
CA VAL A 8 -0.81 -4.40 -0.89
C VAL A 8 0.71 -4.51 -0.87
N ILE A 9 1.29 -5.19 -1.86
CA ILE A 9 2.74 -5.35 -1.99
C ILE A 9 3.27 -4.37 -3.03
N GLY A 10 4.18 -3.49 -2.61
CA GLY A 10 4.73 -2.38 -3.37
C GLY A 10 4.07 -1.05 -3.00
N ALA A 11 4.85 -0.13 -2.42
CA ALA A 11 4.46 1.24 -2.11
C ALA A 11 4.89 2.22 -3.21
N GLY A 12 4.81 1.79 -4.47
CA GLY A 12 4.83 2.67 -5.63
C GLY A 12 3.52 3.43 -5.81
N VAL A 13 3.46 4.27 -6.83
CA VAL A 13 2.35 5.21 -7.11
C VAL A 13 0.99 4.49 -7.23
N ILE A 14 0.98 3.35 -7.92
CA ILE A 14 -0.22 2.53 -8.15
C ILE A 14 -0.61 1.83 -6.85
N GLY A 15 0.36 1.24 -6.14
CA GLY A 15 0.11 0.53 -4.88
C GLY A 15 -0.50 1.47 -3.82
N LEU A 16 0.05 2.68 -3.68
CA LEU A 16 -0.50 3.70 -2.78
C LEU A 16 -1.90 4.17 -3.22
N ALA A 17 -2.15 4.34 -4.52
CA ALA A 17 -3.47 4.71 -5.02
C ALA A 17 -4.53 3.62 -4.72
N VAL A 18 -4.16 2.35 -4.91
CA VAL A 18 -5.02 1.20 -4.58
C VAL A 18 -5.26 1.13 -3.08
N ALA A 19 -4.21 1.20 -2.25
CA ALA A 19 -4.31 1.17 -0.79
C ALA A 19 -5.19 2.31 -0.27
N ARG A 20 -5.02 3.53 -0.79
CA ARG A 20 -5.88 4.68 -0.46
C ARG A 20 -7.33 4.40 -0.76
N ARG A 21 -7.64 3.88 -1.95
CA ARG A 21 -9.02 3.62 -2.37
C ARG A 21 -9.69 2.52 -1.53
N LEU A 22 -8.94 1.49 -1.15
CA LEU A 22 -9.42 0.43 -0.27
C LEU A 22 -9.64 0.93 1.17
N ALA A 23 -8.72 1.73 1.71
CA ALA A 23 -8.87 2.36 3.02
C ALA A 23 -10.09 3.30 3.06
N GLN A 24 -10.29 4.09 2.00
CA GLN A 24 -11.49 4.93 1.85
C GLN A 24 -12.80 4.13 1.75
N ALA A 25 -12.74 2.87 1.30
CA ALA A 25 -13.86 1.95 1.31
C ALA A 25 -14.07 1.23 2.66
N GLY A 26 -13.31 1.61 3.70
CA GLY A 26 -13.44 1.08 5.06
C GLY A 26 -12.76 -0.27 5.27
N ARG A 27 -11.77 -0.64 4.45
CA ARG A 27 -10.97 -1.85 4.64
C ARG A 27 -9.74 -1.58 5.49
N GLU A 28 -9.38 -2.54 6.33
CA GLU A 28 -8.05 -2.57 6.96
C GLU A 28 -7.01 -3.00 5.93
N VAL A 29 -6.05 -2.11 5.63
CA VAL A 29 -5.05 -2.34 4.58
C VAL A 29 -3.65 -2.15 5.15
N ILE A 30 -2.80 -3.16 4.97
CA ILE A 30 -1.36 -3.07 5.20
C ILE A 30 -0.65 -2.93 3.86
N VAL A 31 0.28 -1.99 3.77
CA VAL A 31 1.16 -1.81 2.60
C VAL A 31 2.57 -2.26 2.96
N LEU A 32 3.16 -3.13 2.14
CA LEU A 32 4.53 -3.59 2.30
C LEU A 32 5.39 -3.04 1.15
N GLU A 33 6.60 -2.61 1.46
CA GLU A 33 7.59 -2.14 0.49
C GLU A 33 8.94 -2.77 0.81
N ALA A 34 9.68 -3.15 -0.23
CA ALA A 34 11.01 -3.71 -0.11
C ALA A 34 12.08 -2.64 0.12
N ALA A 35 11.86 -1.42 -0.41
CA ALA A 35 12.72 -0.28 -0.18
C ALA A 35 12.50 0.35 1.21
N GLU A 36 13.50 1.08 1.71
CA GLU A 36 13.43 1.78 3.01
C GLU A 36 12.37 2.89 3.05
N GLY A 37 11.83 3.30 1.91
CA GLY A 37 10.81 4.33 1.80
C GLY A 37 9.84 4.09 0.64
N ILE A 38 8.66 4.71 0.75
CA ILE A 38 7.61 4.66 -0.27
C ILE A 38 7.98 5.50 -1.50
N GLY A 39 7.51 5.09 -2.68
CA GLY A 39 7.69 5.84 -3.93
C GLY A 39 9.15 5.99 -4.38
N THR A 40 10.03 5.08 -3.98
CA THR A 40 11.49 5.14 -4.22
C THR A 40 11.90 4.51 -5.55
N VAL A 41 11.28 3.39 -5.95
CA VAL A 41 11.59 2.68 -7.21
C VAL A 41 10.90 3.32 -8.42
N THR A 42 9.62 3.65 -8.26
CA THR A 42 8.81 4.39 -9.23
C THR A 42 8.14 5.53 -8.50
N SER A 43 8.62 6.75 -8.76
CA SER A 43 8.11 7.97 -8.15
C SER A 43 7.01 8.57 -9.01
N SER A 44 5.97 9.10 -8.36
CA SER A 44 5.05 10.11 -8.90
C SER A 44 4.98 11.34 -7.99
N ARG A 45 6.07 11.61 -7.26
CA ARG A 45 6.38 13.00 -6.95
C ARG A 45 6.53 13.75 -8.27
#